data_AF-A0A9D1R7Z9-F1
#
_entry.id   AF-A0A9D1R7Z9-F1
#
_cell.length_a   1.000
_cell.length_b   1.000
_cell.length_c   1.000
_cell.angle_alpha   90.00
_cell.angle_beta   90.00
_cell.angle_gamma   90.00
#
_symmetry.space_group_name_H-M   'P 1'
#
loop_
_entity.id
_entity.type
_entity.pdbx_description
1 polymer ?
#
loop_
_entity_poly.entity_id
_entity_poly.type
_entity_poly.pdbx_seq_one_letter_code
_entity_poly.pdbx_strand_id
1 'polypeptide(L)' 'MKAVWEGIKDFFERDWTPAEKILVILCCLLLGVVKGFLLAPVKKGIACGNNNGNTYNRMEDDYWLDDEE' A
#
# COMPACT_ATOMS: atom_id res chain seq x y z
N MET A 1 -8.78 23.97 6.18
CA MET A 1 -9.18 23.29 4.92
C MET A 1 -9.15 24.21 3.71
N LYS A 2 -9.70 25.44 3.76
CA LYS A 2 -9.63 26.39 2.62
C LYS A 2 -8.21 26.67 2.11
N ALA A 3 -7.26 26.95 3.01
CA ALA A 3 -5.85 27.17 2.63
C ALA A 3 -5.18 25.95 1.96
N VAL A 4 -5.55 24.74 2.37
CA VAL A 4 -5.04 23.49 1.77
C VAL A 4 -5.60 23.32 0.36
N TRP A 5 -6.89 23.62 0.18
CA TRP A 5 -7.55 23.57 -1.13
C TRP A 5 -6.97 24.59 -2.12
N GLU A 6 -6.69 25.81 -1.65
CA GLU A 6 -6.02 26.85 -2.44
C GLU A 6 -4.62 26.40 -2.87
N GLY A 7 -3.84 25.82 -1.96
CA GLY A 7 -2.51 25.27 -2.30
C GLY A 7 -2.58 24.11 -3.31
N ILE A 8 -3.60 23.25 -3.23
CA ILE A 8 -3.81 22.18 -4.24
C ILE A 8 -4.15 22.79 -5.59
N LYS A 9 -5.02 23.81 -5.62
CA LYS A 9 -5.40 24.47 -6.86
C LYS A 9 -4.18 25.13 -7.54
N ASP A 10 -3.40 25.87 -6.76
CA ASP A 10 -2.18 26.54 -7.22
C ASP A 10 -1.14 25.54 -7.75
N PHE A 11 -1.01 24.39 -7.10
CA PHE A 11 -0.15 23.29 -7.56
C PHE A 11 -0.54 22.77 -8.95
N PHE A 12 -1.84 22.63 -9.25
CA PHE A 12 -2.31 22.17 -10.56
C PHE A 12 -2.28 23.26 -11.64
N GLU A 13 -2.47 24.53 -11.27
CA GLU A 13 -2.49 25.66 -12.20
C GLU A 13 -1.09 26.18 -12.56
N ARG A 14 -0.06 25.88 -11.75
CA ARG A 14 1.33 26.25 -12.03
C ARG A 14 1.84 25.61 -13.33
N ASP A 15 2.68 26.32 -14.08
CA ASP A 15 3.41 25.74 -15.21
C ASP A 15 4.48 24.74 -14.74
N TRP A 16 4.43 23.53 -15.33
CA TRP A 16 5.31 22.43 -15.00
C TRP A 16 6.36 22.20 -16.09
N THR A 17 7.62 22.11 -15.69
CA THR A 17 8.68 21.62 -16.58
C THR A 17 8.46 20.14 -16.91
N PRO A 18 8.98 19.64 -18.05
CA PRO A 18 8.85 18.23 -18.41
C PRO A 18 9.36 17.26 -17.33
N ALA A 19 10.45 17.61 -16.64
CA ALA A 19 11.02 16.80 -15.57
C ALA A 19 10.09 16.72 -14.34
N GLU A 20 9.50 17.84 -13.92
CA GLU A 20 8.57 17.84 -12.79
C GLU A 20 7.30 17.03 -13.11
N LYS A 21 6.79 17.07 -14.35
CA LYS A 21 5.65 16.24 -14.79
C LYS A 21 5.97 14.74 -14.64
N ILE A 22 7.15 14.32 -15.09
CA ILE A 22 7.61 12.92 -14.96
C ILE A 22 7.67 12.53 -13.48
N LEU A 23 8.19 13.41 -12.63
CA LEU A 23 8.35 13.14 -11.20
C LEU A 23 6.99 12.98 -10.50
N VAL A 24 5.99 13.81 -10.84
CA VAL A 24 4.61 13.67 -10.32
C VAL A 24 3.99 12.34 -10.75
N ILE A 25 4.12 11.97 -12.02
CA ILE A 25 3.60 10.68 -12.52
C ILE A 25 4.26 9.52 -11.78
N LEU A 26 5.59 9.56 -11.61
CA LEU A 26 6.33 8.54 -10.87
C LEU A 26 5.86 8.44 -9.41
N CYS A 27 5.67 9.58 -8.74
CA CYS A 27 5.12 9.61 -7.38
C CYS A 27 3.74 8.96 -7.32
N CYS A 28 2.83 9.26 -8.27
CA CYS A 28 1.51 8.63 -8.33
C CYS A 28 1.59 7.11 -8.51
N LEU A 29 2.48 6.63 -9.39
CA LEU A 29 2.70 5.19 -9.60
C LEU A 29 3.22 4.52 -8.32
N LEU A 30 4.23 5.09 -7.67
CA LEU A 30 4.80 4.55 -6.43
C LEU A 30 3.78 4.52 -5.30
N LEU A 31 2.97 5.58 -5.15
CA LEU A 31 1.87 5.60 -4.19
C LEU A 31 0.84 4.49 -4.48
N GLY A 32 0.53 4.25 -5.76
CA GLY A 32 -0.31 3.14 -6.19
C GLY A 32 0.27 1.77 -5.81
N VAL A 33 1.58 1.56 -6.01
CA VAL A 33 2.28 0.32 -5.61
C VAL A 33 2.21 0.12 -4.10
N VAL A 34 2.53 1.14 -3.30
CA VAL A 34 2.47 1.05 -1.83
C VAL A 34 1.06 0.77 -1.36
N LYS A 35 0.05 1.47 -1.89
CA LYS A 35 -1.36 1.22 -1.57
C LYS A 35 -1.79 -0.19 -1.98
N GLY A 36 -1.38 -0.64 -3.16
CA GLY A 36 -1.65 -1.99 -3.65
C GLY A 36 -1.07 -3.06 -2.73
N PHE A 37 0.17 -2.88 -2.28
CA PHE A 37 0.83 -3.77 -1.34
C PHE A 37 0.14 -3.79 0.03
N LEU A 38 -0.22 -2.62 0.57
CA LEU A 38 -0.97 -2.54 1.84
C LEU A 38 -2.37 -3.16 1.75
N LEU A 39 -3.02 -3.13 0.58
CA LEU A 39 -4.35 -3.70 0.37
C LEU A 39 -4.32 -5.19 -0.05
N ALA A 40 -3.18 -5.71 -0.50
CA ALA A 40 -3.00 -7.12 -0.87
C ALA A 40 -3.35 -8.13 0.26
N PRO A 41 -2.92 -7.95 1.53
CA PRO A 41 -3.26 -8.91 2.59
C PRO A 41 -4.75 -8.93 2.93
N VAL A 42 -5.45 -7.80 2.78
CA VAL A 42 -6.91 -7.68 3.04
C VAL A 42 -7.72 -8.52 2.05
N LYS A 43 -7.19 -8.76 0.84
CA LYS A 43 -7.84 -9.57 -0.21
C LYS A 43 -7.38 -11.03 -0.26
N LYS A 44 -6.57 -11.51 0.70
CA LYS A 44 -5.94 -12.85 0.64
C LYS A 44 -5.22 -13.11 -0.70
N GLY A 45 -4.64 -12.08 -1.32
CA GLY A 45 -4.06 -12.14 -2.67
C GLY A 45 -2.52 -12.04 -2.68
N ILE A 46 -1.91 -12.95 -3.45
CA ILE A 46 -0.47 -13.16 -3.78
C ILE A 46 0.56 -12.54 -2.84
N ALA A 47 1.21 -13.43 -2.07
CA ALA A 47 2.50 -13.19 -1.47
C ALA A 47 3.55 -13.02 -2.59
N CYS A 48 3.89 -11.78 -2.93
CA CYS A 48 5.03 -11.52 -3.80
C CYS A 48 6.32 -11.67 -3.00
N GLY A 49 6.76 -12.92 -2.84
CA GLY A 49 8.18 -13.27 -2.68
C GLY A 49 8.94 -12.70 -1.48
N ASN A 50 8.35 -12.65 -0.28
CA ASN A 50 9.19 -12.71 0.92
C ASN A 50 9.22 -14.15 1.44
N ASN A 51 10.17 -14.93 0.91
CA ASN A 51 10.52 -16.26 1.43
C ASN A 51 11.57 -16.14 2.56
N ASN A 52 11.65 -14.99 3.23
CA ASN A 52 12.32 -14.94 4.51
C ASN A 52 11.45 -15.76 5.46
N GLY A 53 11.87 -17.00 5.74
CA GLY A 53 11.21 -17.97 6.61
C GLY A 53 11.10 -17.54 8.08
N ASN A 54 10.97 -16.24 8.32
CA ASN A 54 10.76 -15.65 9.62
C ASN A 54 9.27 -15.76 9.97
N THR A 55 8.84 -16.97 10.31
CA THR A 55 7.49 -17.28 10.79
C THR A 55 7.38 -16.94 12.28
N TYR A 56 7.41 -15.65 12.65
CA TYR A 56 7.05 -15.22 14.01
C TYR A 56 5.53 -15.15 14.19
N ASN A 57 4.85 -16.27 13.95
CA ASN A 57 3.48 -16.60 14.41
C ASN A 57 3.03 -17.93 13.76
N ARG A 58 3.80 -19.01 13.97
CA ARG A 58 3.29 -20.39 13.81
C ARG A 58 3.13 -21.02 15.20
N MET A 59 2.59 -20.25 16.10
CA MET A 59 2.04 -20.69 17.38
C MET A 59 0.74 -19.90 17.51
N GLU A 60 -0.33 -20.56 17.94
CA GLU A 60 -1.72 -20.06 17.96
C GLU A 60 -2.49 -20.22 16.66
N ASP A 61 -2.76 -21.49 16.31
CA ASP A 61 -4.13 -21.93 15.97
C ASP A 61 -4.29 -23.42 16.33
N ASP A 62 -3.72 -23.82 17.48
CA ASP A 62 -4.02 -25.08 18.17
C ASP A 62 -5.36 -24.94 18.92
N TYR A 63 -6.47 -24.77 18.21
CA TYR A 63 -7.81 -24.81 18.80
C TYR A 63 -8.82 -25.46 17.84
N TRP A 64 -8.77 -26.78 17.77
CA TRP A 64 -9.98 -27.60 17.58
C TRP A 64 -9.92 -28.76 18.58
N LEU A 65 -10.18 -28.43 19.84
CA LEU A 65 -10.76 -29.36 20.80
C LEU A 65 -12.14 -29.74 20.26
N ASP A 66 -12.30 -30.99 19.84
CA ASP A 66 -13.40 -31.81 20.38
C ASP A 66 -12.98 -33.28 20.27
N ASP A 67 -12.68 -33.86 21.43
CA ASP A 67 -12.83 -35.28 21.69
C ASP A 67 -14.31 -35.63 21.49
N GLU A 68 -14.66 -36.52 20.55
CA GLU A 68 -15.77 -37.47 20.74
C GLU A 68 -15.53 -38.73 19.87
N GLU A 69 -15.16 -39.80 20.59
CA GLU A 69 -15.32 -41.26 20.38
C GLU A 69 -15.02 -41.91 19.00
#